data_AF-A0A453D113-F1
#
_entry.id   AF-A0A453D113-F1
#
_cell.length_a   1.000
_cell.length_b   1.000
_cell.length_c   1.000
_cell.angle_alpha   90.00
_cell.angle_beta   90.00
_cell.angle_gamma   90.00
#
_symmetry.space_group_name_H-M   'P 1'
#
loop_
_entity.id
_entity.type
_entity.pdbx_description
1 polymer ?
#
loop_
_entity_poly.entity_id
_entity_poly.type
_entity_poly.pdbx_seq_one_letter_code
_entity_poly.pdbx_strand_id
1 'polypeptide(L)'
;MPMFNAYIAGARAPLAALLDTLSGSCRRVVVVHDRINAFASEEAARLPNGEAFGLHCLALSMLVGRMDASHRLLRGNGLVFTPVEHCATKEFLECANRARPSKQISPGAGILANTCRALEGDFIDAVAGHLAADGKKLFAVGPLNPLLHASASEQRKQRHEC
;
A
#
# COMPACT_ATOMS: atom_id res chain seq x y z
N MET A 1 15.56 8.61 -13.17
CA MET A 1 14.18 9.04 -12.90
C MET A 1 14.19 10.33 -12.06
N PRO A 2 14.41 11.51 -12.67
CA PRO A 2 14.65 12.76 -11.94
C PRO A 2 13.52 13.17 -10.99
N MET A 3 12.26 13.09 -11.44
CA MET A 3 11.10 13.42 -10.59
C MET A 3 10.98 12.51 -9.37
N PHE A 4 11.25 11.21 -9.54
CA PHE A 4 11.18 10.26 -8.43
C PHE A 4 12.30 10.53 -7.41
N ASN A 5 13.51 10.81 -7.88
CA ASN A 5 14.62 11.19 -7.00
C ASN A 5 14.31 12.46 -6.20
N ALA A 6 13.75 13.49 -6.85
CA ALA A 6 13.34 14.72 -6.19
C ALA A 6 12.25 14.47 -5.14
N TYR A 7 11.26 13.62 -5.48
CA TYR A 7 10.20 13.23 -4.56
C TYR A 7 10.76 12.50 -3.33
N ILE A 8 11.60 11.48 -3.50
CA ILE A 8 12.17 10.73 -2.37
C ILE A 8 13.05 11.61 -1.47
N ALA A 9 13.82 12.53 -2.06
CA ALA A 9 14.64 13.45 -1.29
C ALA A 9 13.80 14.51 -0.54
N GLY A 10 12.69 14.95 -1.13
CA GLY A 10 11.94 16.12 -0.67
C GLY A 10 10.63 15.84 0.07
N ALA A 11 10.03 14.65 -0.05
CA ALA A 11 8.66 14.41 0.43
C ALA A 11 8.54 14.25 1.95
N ARG A 12 9.62 13.82 2.62
CA ARG A 12 9.59 13.45 4.04
C ARG A 12 9.37 14.65 4.96
N ALA A 13 10.13 15.73 4.76
CA ALA A 13 10.04 16.95 5.57
C ALA A 13 8.66 17.65 5.51
N PRO A 14 8.03 17.88 4.34
CA PRO A 14 6.70 18.48 4.30
C PRO A 14 5.63 17.55 4.88
N LEU A 15 5.76 16.23 4.72
CA LEU A 15 4.85 15.28 5.36
C LEU A 15 4.97 15.36 6.90
N ALA A 16 6.19 15.40 7.43
CA ALA A 16 6.45 15.56 8.86
C ALA A 16 5.74 16.80 9.43
N ALA A 17 5.97 17.96 8.82
CA ALA A 17 5.41 19.23 9.28
C ALA A 17 3.87 19.24 9.23
N LEU A 18 3.28 18.64 8.20
CA LEU A 18 1.83 18.47 8.10
C LEU A 18 1.30 17.59 9.24
N LEU A 19 1.96 16.46 9.49
CA LEU A 19 1.55 15.52 10.53
C LEU A 19 1.67 16.09 11.94
N ASP A 20 2.71 16.89 12.22
CA ASP A 20 2.86 17.59 13.50
C ASP A 20 1.71 18.59 13.73
N THR A 21 1.34 19.34 12.68
CA THR A 21 0.21 20.29 12.72
C THR A 21 -1.11 19.56 12.98
N LEU A 22 -1.35 18.43 12.32
CA LEU A 22 -2.54 17.61 12.52
C LEU A 22 -2.54 16.96 13.91
N SER A 23 -1.39 16.50 14.40
CA SER A 23 -1.24 15.92 15.73
C SER A 23 -1.61 16.90 16.84
N GLY A 24 -1.30 18.19 16.67
CA GLY A 24 -1.64 19.24 17.63
C GLY A 24 -3.10 19.66 17.64
N SER A 25 -3.86 19.35 16.58
CA SER A 25 -5.26 19.79 16.39
C SER A 25 -6.28 18.65 16.37
N CYS A 26 -5.85 17.42 16.13
CA CYS A 26 -6.71 16.24 16.00
C CYS A 26 -6.50 15.29 17.18
N ARG A 27 -7.56 14.58 17.59
CA ARG A 27 -7.45 13.54 18.62
C ARG A 27 -6.62 12.33 18.17
N ARG A 28 -6.70 11.98 16.88
CA ARG A 28 -6.00 10.83 16.27
C ARG A 28 -5.62 11.20 14.84
N VAL A 29 -4.43 10.81 14.41
CA VAL A 29 -3.95 10.99 13.04
C VAL A 29 -3.71 9.61 12.44
N VAL A 30 -4.41 9.28 11.36
CA VAL A 30 -4.27 7.99 10.66
C VAL A 30 -3.73 8.25 9.27
N VAL A 31 -2.56 7.68 8.97
CA VAL A 31 -1.89 7.83 7.68
C VAL A 31 -2.10 6.57 6.85
N VAL A 32 -2.75 6.70 5.69
CA VAL A 32 -2.87 5.63 4.70
C VAL A 32 -1.89 5.90 3.58
N HIS A 33 -1.02 4.94 3.28
CA HIS A 33 0.05 5.11 2.30
C HIS A 33 0.16 3.90 1.37
N ASP A 34 0.63 4.08 0.14
CA ASP A 34 0.98 2.96 -0.72
C ASP A 34 2.34 2.32 -0.34
N ARG A 35 2.70 1.23 -1.04
CA ARG A 35 3.92 0.45 -0.74
C ARG A 35 5.24 1.18 -1.06
N ILE A 36 5.23 2.17 -1.93
CA ILE A 36 6.42 2.95 -2.28
C ILE A 36 6.59 4.10 -1.27
N ASN A 37 5.50 4.59 -0.70
CA ASN A 37 5.50 5.66 0.29
C ASN A 37 5.55 5.17 1.74
N ALA A 38 6.25 4.06 1.98
CA ALA A 38 6.33 3.44 3.30
C ALA A 38 7.05 4.30 4.36
N PHE A 39 7.85 5.30 3.96
CA PHE A 39 8.39 6.27 4.91
C PHE A 39 7.29 7.02 5.70
N ALA A 40 6.08 7.14 5.15
CA ALA A 40 4.95 7.80 5.79
C ALA A 40 4.53 7.10 7.10
N SER A 41 4.73 5.77 7.22
CA SER A 41 4.46 5.07 8.48
C SER A 41 5.47 5.43 9.57
N GLU A 42 6.72 5.68 9.21
CA GLU A 42 7.73 6.15 10.17
C GLU A 42 7.39 7.54 10.68
N GLU A 43 6.94 8.43 9.77
CA GLU A 43 6.54 9.79 10.16
C GLU A 43 5.33 9.77 11.10
N ALA A 44 4.32 8.93 10.81
CA ALA A 44 3.16 8.75 11.68
C ALA A 44 3.53 8.17 13.05
N ALA A 45 4.47 7.22 13.10
CA ALA A 45 4.90 6.55 14.33
C ALA A 45 5.62 7.47 15.32
N ARG A 46 6.11 8.64 14.88
CA ARG A 46 6.70 9.66 15.78
C ARG A 46 5.65 10.45 16.55
N LEU A 47 4.41 10.47 16.08
CA LEU A 47 3.33 11.25 16.70
C LEU A 47 2.77 10.47 17.91
N PRO A 48 2.45 11.13 19.03
CA PRO A 48 1.89 10.48 20.20
C PRO A 48 0.47 9.91 19.96
N ASN A 49 -0.22 10.38 18.93
CA ASN A 49 -1.57 9.99 18.53
C ASN A 49 -1.62 9.51 17.06
N GLY A 50 -0.47 9.12 16.50
CA GLY A 50 -0.32 8.69 15.12
C GLY A 50 -0.47 7.18 14.94
N GLU A 51 -1.08 6.79 13.83
CA GLU A 51 -1.15 5.41 13.36
C GLU A 51 -1.03 5.38 11.84
N ALA A 52 -0.54 4.27 11.28
CA ALA A 52 -0.42 4.13 9.83
C ALA A 52 -0.91 2.77 9.33
N PHE A 53 -1.49 2.78 8.13
CA PHE A 53 -1.90 1.58 7.40
C PHE A 53 -1.37 1.61 5.97
N GLY A 54 -0.85 0.48 5.52
CA GLY A 54 -0.46 0.29 4.13
C GLY A 54 -1.68 -0.04 3.27
N LEU A 55 -1.93 0.72 2.22
CA LEU A 55 -2.92 0.40 1.21
C LEU A 55 -2.33 -0.62 0.22
N HIS A 56 -2.89 -1.82 0.20
CA HIS A 56 -2.58 -2.87 -0.76
C HIS A 56 -3.67 -2.92 -1.82
N CYS A 57 -3.38 -2.32 -2.97
CA CYS A 57 -4.29 -2.24 -4.11
C CYS A 57 -4.11 -3.35 -5.16
N LEU A 58 -3.30 -4.36 -4.86
CA LEU A 58 -3.03 -5.50 -5.74
C LEU A 58 -3.70 -6.76 -5.18
N ALA A 59 -3.72 -7.84 -5.95
CA ALA A 59 -4.20 -9.14 -5.47
C ALA A 59 -3.42 -9.60 -4.21
N LEU A 60 -4.12 -10.19 -3.23
CA LEU A 60 -3.49 -10.76 -2.04
C LEU A 60 -2.64 -12.00 -2.34
N SER A 61 -2.92 -12.69 -3.45
CA SER A 61 -2.02 -13.74 -3.97
C SER A 61 -0.58 -13.25 -4.15
N MET A 62 -0.38 -11.97 -4.46
CA MET A 62 0.94 -11.36 -4.54
C MET A 62 1.65 -11.27 -3.18
N LEU A 63 0.92 -10.98 -2.09
CA LEU A 63 1.49 -11.01 -0.74
C LEU A 63 1.79 -12.44 -0.32
N VAL A 64 0.88 -13.39 -0.60
CA VAL A 64 1.10 -14.81 -0.35
C VAL A 64 2.36 -15.33 -1.05
N GLY A 65 2.54 -15.04 -2.34
CA GLY A 65 3.75 -15.45 -3.06
C GLY A 65 5.03 -14.77 -2.59
N ARG A 66 4.94 -13.57 -2.04
CA ARG A 66 6.08 -12.91 -1.39
C ARG A 66 6.46 -13.59 -0.07
N MET A 67 5.48 -14.08 0.69
CA MET A 67 5.73 -14.81 1.94
C MET A 67 6.29 -16.21 1.66
N ASP A 68 5.68 -16.92 0.70
CA ASP A 68 6.10 -18.23 0.24
C ASP A 68 5.66 -18.42 -1.22
N ALA A 69 6.63 -18.41 -2.14
CA ALA A 69 6.38 -18.61 -3.57
C ALA A 69 5.82 -20.00 -3.89
N SER A 70 5.97 -20.96 -2.98
CA SER A 70 5.47 -22.33 -3.06
C SER A 70 4.17 -22.56 -2.28
N HIS A 71 3.55 -21.49 -1.76
CA HIS A 71 2.38 -21.61 -0.89
C HIS A 71 1.25 -22.42 -1.55
N ARG A 72 0.62 -23.30 -0.77
CA ARG A 72 -0.43 -24.22 -1.27
C ARG A 72 -1.58 -23.50 -1.99
N LEU A 73 -1.94 -22.29 -1.53
CA LEU A 73 -3.00 -21.49 -2.15
C LEU A 73 -2.63 -21.03 -3.56
N LEU A 74 -1.35 -20.77 -3.85
CA LEU A 74 -0.93 -20.43 -5.20
C LEU A 74 -1.06 -21.63 -6.12
N ARG A 75 -0.49 -22.77 -5.70
CA ARG A 75 -0.53 -24.03 -6.47
C ARG A 75 -1.96 -24.50 -6.72
N GLY A 76 -2.81 -24.48 -5.68
CA GLY A 76 -4.21 -24.90 -5.76
C GLY A 76 -5.07 -24.03 -6.68
N ASN A 77 -4.67 -22.78 -6.91
CA ASN A 77 -5.35 -21.85 -7.83
C ASN A 77 -4.63 -21.70 -9.19
N GLY A 78 -3.63 -22.54 -9.48
CA GLY A 78 -2.85 -22.46 -10.73
C GLY A 78 -2.04 -21.16 -10.89
N LEU A 79 -1.73 -20.48 -9.79
CA LEU A 79 -1.00 -19.22 -9.78
C LEU A 79 0.51 -19.47 -9.63
N VAL A 80 1.30 -18.76 -10.43
CA VAL A 80 2.76 -18.71 -10.30
C VAL A 80 3.15 -17.34 -9.78
N PHE A 81 3.90 -17.30 -8.69
CA PHE A 81 4.42 -16.02 -8.19
C PHE A 81 5.57 -15.54 -9.07
N THR A 82 5.40 -14.36 -9.67
CA THR A 82 6.46 -13.67 -10.40
C THR A 82 6.92 -12.45 -9.59
N PRO A 83 8.20 -12.42 -9.16
CA PRO A 83 8.75 -11.26 -8.45
C PRO A 83 8.68 -9.98 -9.32
N VAL A 84 8.47 -8.83 -8.68
CA VAL A 84 8.32 -7.52 -9.37
C VAL A 84 9.56 -7.19 -10.20
N GLU A 85 10.71 -7.73 -9.80
CA GLU A 85 12.00 -7.61 -10.45
C GLU A 85 12.00 -8.11 -11.90
N HIS A 86 11.07 -8.99 -12.27
CA HIS A 86 10.93 -9.50 -13.64
C HIS A 86 10.09 -8.57 -14.53
N CYS A 87 9.35 -7.64 -13.93
CA CYS A 87 8.40 -6.76 -14.63
C CYS A 87 8.73 -5.27 -14.49
N ALA A 88 9.80 -4.93 -13.76
CA ALA A 88 10.23 -3.57 -13.51
C ALA A 88 11.69 -3.36 -13.89
N THR A 89 12.05 -2.15 -14.30
CA THR A 89 13.44 -1.81 -14.59
C THR A 89 14.26 -1.76 -13.31
N LYS A 90 15.57 -2.07 -13.40
CA LYS A 90 16.49 -1.96 -12.26
C LYS A 90 16.47 -0.57 -11.64
N GLU A 91 16.46 0.46 -12.47
CA GLU A 91 16.40 1.86 -12.04
C GLU A 91 15.13 2.16 -11.21
N PHE A 92 13.97 1.63 -11.63
CA PHE A 92 12.72 1.78 -10.89
C PHE A 92 12.78 1.07 -9.54
N LEU A 93 13.34 -0.15 -9.49
CA LEU A 93 13.46 -0.93 -8.27
C LEU A 93 14.40 -0.26 -7.27
N GLU A 94 15.54 0.26 -7.72
CA GLU A 94 16.46 1.05 -6.89
C GLU A 94 15.78 2.29 -6.31
N CYS A 95 15.05 3.02 -7.15
CA CYS A 95 14.24 4.16 -6.73
C CYS A 95 13.20 3.75 -5.67
N ALA A 96 12.39 2.73 -5.94
CA ALA A 96 11.36 2.23 -5.03
C ALA A 96 11.93 1.69 -3.71
N ASN A 97 13.13 1.10 -3.74
CA ASN A 97 13.81 0.62 -2.54
C ASN A 97 14.34 1.76 -1.67
N ARG A 98 14.81 2.87 -2.26
CA ARG A 98 15.20 4.08 -1.52
C ARG A 98 14.01 4.78 -0.85
N ALA A 99 12.82 4.59 -1.40
CA ALA A 99 11.56 5.11 -0.85
C ALA A 99 11.05 4.30 0.35
N ARG A 100 11.52 3.06 0.48
CA ARG A 100 11.16 2.16 1.56
C ARG A 100 12.07 2.39 2.77
N PRO A 101 11.53 2.35 3.99
CA PRO A 101 12.32 2.49 5.20
C PRO A 101 13.39 1.39 5.32
N SER A 102 14.47 1.71 6.03
CA SER A 102 15.74 0.97 6.09
C SER A 102 15.66 -0.40 6.79
N LYS A 103 14.51 -0.71 7.38
CA LYS A 103 14.14 -2.04 7.85
C LYS A 103 12.74 -2.30 7.35
N GLN A 104 12.44 -3.58 7.17
CA GLN A 104 11.16 -4.15 6.74
C GLN A 104 10.07 -3.83 7.77
N ILE A 105 9.76 -2.55 7.93
CA ILE A 105 8.68 -2.01 8.73
C ILE A 105 7.45 -2.31 7.90
N SER A 106 6.96 -3.50 8.19
CA SER A 106 5.55 -3.82 8.14
C SER A 106 4.65 -2.59 8.32
N PRO A 107 3.57 -2.51 7.57
CA PRO A 107 2.75 -1.32 7.51
C PRO A 107 2.17 -1.04 8.90
N GLY A 108 2.64 0.03 9.56
CA GLY A 108 2.30 0.45 10.93
C GLY A 108 1.47 -0.55 11.74
N ALA A 109 0.17 -0.28 11.83
CA ALA A 109 -0.80 -1.12 12.53
C ALA A 109 -1.46 -2.21 11.67
N GLY A 110 -1.24 -2.20 10.35
CA GLY A 110 -1.80 -3.19 9.44
C GLY A 110 -1.94 -2.75 7.98
N ILE A 111 -2.68 -3.55 7.22
CA ILE A 111 -2.96 -3.35 5.79
C ILE A 111 -4.44 -3.08 5.57
N LEU A 112 -4.74 -2.08 4.73
CA LEU A 112 -6.03 -1.95 4.06
C LEU A 112 -5.90 -2.61 2.68
N ALA A 113 -6.62 -3.70 2.44
CA ALA A 113 -6.57 -4.43 1.18
C ALA A 113 -7.79 -4.09 0.33
N ASN A 114 -7.55 -3.63 -0.90
CA ASN A 114 -8.62 -3.42 -1.89
C ASN A 114 -9.08 -4.77 -2.46
N THR A 115 -9.76 -5.55 -1.63
CA THR A 115 -10.28 -6.88 -1.95
C THR A 115 -11.50 -7.18 -1.10
N CYS A 116 -12.16 -8.31 -1.35
CA CYS A 116 -13.26 -8.80 -0.54
C CYS A 116 -13.24 -10.33 -0.44
N ARG A 117 -13.98 -10.90 0.51
CA ARG A 117 -14.02 -12.36 0.72
C ARG A 117 -14.50 -13.12 -0.52
N ALA A 118 -15.40 -12.55 -1.31
CA ALA A 118 -15.89 -13.19 -2.53
C ALA A 118 -14.80 -13.35 -3.62
N LEU A 119 -13.78 -12.50 -3.62
CA LEU A 119 -12.69 -12.54 -4.60
C LEU A 119 -11.49 -13.35 -4.10
N GLU A 120 -11.09 -13.15 -2.84
CA GLU A 120 -9.80 -13.63 -2.34
C GLU A 120 -9.87 -14.20 -0.92
N GLY A 121 -11.01 -14.77 -0.49
CA GLY A 121 -11.25 -15.24 0.87
C GLY A 121 -10.11 -16.06 1.52
N ASP A 122 -9.64 -17.11 0.84
CA ASP A 122 -8.56 -17.95 1.38
C ASP A 122 -7.23 -17.20 1.49
N PHE A 123 -6.97 -16.27 0.56
CA PHE A 123 -5.77 -15.42 0.59
C PHE A 123 -5.87 -14.36 1.69
N ILE A 124 -7.06 -13.82 1.95
CA ILE A 124 -7.34 -12.95 3.11
C ILE A 124 -6.95 -13.67 4.39
N ASP A 125 -7.44 -14.89 4.57
CA ASP A 125 -7.23 -15.66 5.81
C ASP A 125 -5.73 -16.00 5.98
N ALA A 126 -5.02 -16.36 4.90
CA ALA A 126 -3.57 -16.61 4.93
C ALA A 126 -2.75 -15.36 5.29
N VAL A 127 -3.03 -14.20 4.67
CA VAL A 127 -2.29 -12.96 4.95
C VAL A 127 -2.63 -12.42 6.34
N ALA A 128 -3.89 -12.50 6.76
CA ALA A 128 -4.32 -12.09 8.10
C ALA A 128 -3.61 -12.93 9.18
N GLY A 129 -3.50 -14.25 8.99
CA GLY A 129 -2.76 -15.13 9.89
C GLY A 129 -1.28 -14.76 10.01
N HIS A 130 -0.63 -14.44 8.89
CA HIS A 130 0.77 -14.01 8.89
C HIS A 130 0.95 -12.65 9.61
N LEU A 131 0.08 -11.68 9.34
CA LEU A 131 0.16 -10.35 9.97
C LEU A 131 -0.15 -10.40 11.47
N ALA A 132 -1.04 -11.29 11.91
CA ALA A 132 -1.38 -11.47 13.31
C ALA A 132 -0.18 -11.91 14.16
N ALA A 133 0.79 -12.62 13.59
CA ALA A 133 2.03 -13.00 14.27
C ALA A 133 2.84 -11.78 14.77
N ASP A 134 2.69 -10.63 14.11
CA ASP A 134 3.29 -9.37 14.52
C ASP A 134 2.30 -8.39 15.16
N GLY A 135 1.11 -8.87 15.56
CA GLY A 135 0.05 -8.03 16.13
C GLY A 135 -0.63 -7.09 15.13
N LYS A 136 -0.49 -7.32 13.82
CA LYS A 136 -1.02 -6.45 12.76
C LYS A 136 -2.34 -6.95 12.22
N LYS A 137 -3.13 -6.01 11.69
CA LYS A 137 -4.46 -6.29 11.16
C LYS A 137 -4.48 -6.24 9.63
N LEU A 138 -5.38 -7.02 9.03
CA LEU A 138 -5.77 -6.88 7.63
C LEU A 138 -7.24 -6.48 7.59
N PHE A 139 -7.54 -5.41 6.86
CA PHE A 139 -8.89 -4.96 6.59
C PHE A 139 -9.18 -5.09 5.09
N ALA A 140 -10.10 -5.96 4.72
CA ALA A 140 -10.61 -6.05 3.36
C ALA A 140 -11.67 -4.95 3.16
N VAL A 141 -11.38 -3.96 2.31
CA VAL A 141 -12.21 -2.76 2.11
C VAL A 141 -12.69 -2.60 0.67
N GLY A 142 -12.46 -3.61 -0.18
CA GLY A 142 -12.80 -3.57 -1.59
C GLY A 142 -14.17 -4.20 -1.92
N PRO A 143 -14.54 -4.21 -3.21
CA PRO A 143 -13.80 -3.60 -4.32
C PRO A 143 -13.98 -2.07 -4.34
N LEU A 144 -12.88 -1.33 -4.21
CA LEU A 144 -12.79 0.11 -4.40
C LEU A 144 -12.64 0.38 -5.89
N ASN A 145 -13.78 0.54 -6.56
CA ASN A 145 -13.85 0.99 -7.94
C ASN A 145 -14.45 2.41 -7.94
N PRO A 146 -13.81 3.43 -8.53
CA PRO A 146 -14.44 4.73 -8.69
C PRO A 146 -15.66 4.59 -9.60
N LEU A 147 -16.83 4.40 -9.00
CA LEU A 147 -18.10 4.57 -9.70
C LEU A 147 -18.19 6.06 -10.02
N LEU A 148 -17.91 6.40 -11.27
CA LEU A 148 -18.23 7.72 -11.80
C LEU A 148 -19.71 7.94 -11.48
N HIS A 149 -20.03 9.00 -10.73
CA HIS A 149 -21.41 9.40 -10.49
C HIS A 149 -22.15 9.40 -11.84
N ALA A 150 -23.43 9.00 -11.87
CA ALA A 150 -24.22 8.95 -13.09
C ALA A 150 -24.24 10.29 -13.87
N SER A 151 -23.90 11.41 -13.24
CA SER A 151 -23.73 12.74 -13.84
C SER A 151 -22.36 12.97 -14.53
N ALA A 152 -21.39 12.06 -14.41
CA ALA A 152 -20.07 12.18 -15.02
C ALA A 152 -20.10 12.04 -16.56
N SER A 153 -21.20 11.53 -17.13
CA SER A 153 -21.37 11.49 -18.58
C SER A 153 -21.53 12.88 -19.21
N GLU A 154 -21.94 13.90 -18.44
CA GLU A 154 -22.12 15.26 -18.97
C GLU A 154 -20.80 16.03 -19.14
N GLN A 155 -19.73 15.60 -18.47
CA GLN A 155 -18.40 16.23 -18.58
C GLN A 155 -17.50 15.57 -19.62
N ARG A 156 -18.05 14.73 -20.51
CA ARG A 156 -17.31 14.07 -21.61
C ARG A 156 -16.90 15.00 -22.77
N LYS A 157 -16.85 16.32 -22.56
CA LYS A 157 -16.32 17.25 -23.57
C LYS A 157 -14.82 17.43 -23.36
N GLN A 158 -14.08 16.94 -24.35
CA GLN A 158 -12.63 17.02 -24.55
C GLN A 158 -11.81 16.05 -23.70
N ARG A 159 -11.79 14.78 -24.15
CA ARG A 159 -10.59 13.96 -23.98
C ARG A 159 -9.52 14.51 -24.92
N HIS A 160 -8.35 14.83 -24.40
CA HIS A 160 -7.19 15.16 -25.23
C HIS A 160 -6.77 13.91 -25.99
N GLU A 161 -6.66 14.02 -27.31
CA GLU A 161 -5.99 13.03 -28.15
C GLU A 161 -4.48 13.14 -27.88
N CYS A 162 -3.83 11.99 -27.66
CA CYS A 162 -2.38 11.91 -27.57
C CYS A 162 -1.74 11.98 -28.96
#